data_AF-A0A5C3KVU6-F1
#
_entry.id   AF-A0A5C3KVU6-F1
#
_cell.length_a   1.000
_cell.length_b   1.000
_cell.length_c   1.000
_cell.angle_alpha   90.00
_cell.angle_beta   90.00
_cell.angle_gamma   90.00
#
_symmetry.space_group_name_H-M   'P 1'
#
loop_
_entity.id
_entity.type
_entity.pdbx_description
1 polymer ?
#
loop_
_entity_poly.entity_id
_entity_poly.type
_entity_poly.pdbx_seq_one_letter_code
_entity_poly.pdbx_strand_id
1 'polypeptide(L)'
;MQYHLASLNLSSFQSTFRDALRPETLRSKADRVLTNVLRQNRVPTVVKDAGHASFLETPIGLATLVIMRCLECLSHPRYSGDENALSNLRRYWKASVNLLAGTIQKIPSVDAWLDRDPSGEHANRQAGAADDGCKVLYGRAGFLYTLLRVRKTLAEATKLKWYNELERSQREEVEVLVSDASLEVVVGSITKRGKLGARSYARSVAIEPNVERNIPSLPPLMWSWHGRRYLGGVHGVKSGDERSQRHHGQEHINELVQWCHGAPGAVILLSTMIRLQSTEHSYFKLDDDLKSQLRTSIQQGADVIYERGLLRKGLGSESLTKQKWIVHIRKGTKPA
;
A
#
# COMPACT_ATOMS: atom_id res chain seq x y z
N MET A 1 6.09 -9.48 -25.70
CA MET A 1 4.70 -8.97 -25.62
C MET A 1 4.74 -7.52 -26.09
N GLN A 2 4.50 -7.27 -27.38
CA GLN A 2 4.56 -5.94 -27.99
C GLN A 2 3.34 -5.12 -27.53
N TYR A 3 3.59 -3.93 -26.98
CA TYR A 3 2.57 -3.02 -26.49
C TYR A 3 1.88 -2.28 -27.66
N HIS A 4 0.88 -2.92 -28.28
CA HIS A 4 0.04 -2.34 -29.34
C HIS A 4 -1.05 -1.37 -28.84
N LEU A 5 -0.81 -0.62 -27.76
CA LEU A 5 -1.78 0.40 -27.31
C LEU A 5 -1.65 1.72 -28.09
N ALA A 6 -0.51 1.95 -28.77
CA ALA A 6 -0.25 3.20 -29.49
C ALA A 6 -0.83 3.27 -30.92
N SER A 7 -1.37 2.16 -31.45
CA SER A 7 -1.89 2.09 -32.83
C SER A 7 -3.42 2.03 -32.94
N LEU A 8 -4.15 2.25 -31.84
CA LEU A 8 -5.61 2.31 -31.90
C LEU A 8 -6.03 3.69 -32.45
N ASN A 9 -6.54 3.70 -33.69
CA ASN A 9 -7.14 4.88 -34.30
C ASN A 9 -8.49 5.17 -33.59
N LEU A 10 -8.44 5.96 -32.51
CA LEU A 10 -9.56 6.25 -31.61
C LEU A 10 -10.69 7.07 -32.26
N SER A 11 -10.48 7.59 -33.48
CA SER A 11 -11.46 8.44 -34.17
C SER A 11 -12.55 7.65 -34.90
N SER A 12 -12.32 6.38 -35.28
CA SER A 12 -13.27 5.58 -36.08
C SER A 12 -14.26 4.73 -35.24
N PHE A 13 -14.18 4.78 -33.89
CA PHE A 13 -14.91 3.89 -32.98
C PHE A 13 -15.76 4.62 -31.93
N GLN A 14 -16.12 5.89 -32.15
CA GLN A 14 -16.58 6.79 -31.09
C GLN A 14 -17.83 6.32 -30.31
N SER A 15 -18.80 5.64 -30.94
CA SER A 15 -19.99 5.15 -30.22
C SER A 15 -19.71 3.86 -29.42
N THR A 16 -19.14 2.83 -30.06
CA THR A 16 -18.82 1.53 -29.45
C THR A 16 -17.72 1.61 -28.39
N PHE A 17 -16.75 2.51 -28.54
CA PHE A 17 -15.69 2.70 -27.55
C PHE A 17 -16.21 3.40 -26.28
N ARG A 18 -17.08 4.41 -26.43
CA ARG A 18 -17.71 5.08 -25.28
C ARG A 18 -18.57 4.09 -24.50
N ASP A 19 -19.30 3.21 -25.18
CA ASP A 19 -20.08 2.15 -24.55
C ASP A 19 -19.20 1.08 -23.89
N ALA A 20 -18.07 0.71 -24.51
CA ALA A 20 -17.11 -0.24 -23.93
C ALA A 20 -16.43 0.25 -22.65
N LEU A 21 -16.32 1.57 -22.46
CA LEU A 21 -15.73 2.23 -21.30
C LEU A 21 -16.76 2.70 -20.26
N ARG A 22 -18.05 2.43 -20.45
CA ARG A 22 -19.06 2.72 -19.42
C ARG A 22 -18.71 2.00 -18.11
N PRO A 23 -18.85 2.66 -16.94
CA PRO A 23 -18.52 2.05 -15.66
C PRO A 23 -19.21 0.70 -15.44
N GLU A 24 -20.44 0.53 -15.93
CA GLU A 24 -21.22 -0.72 -15.82
C GLU A 24 -20.57 -1.84 -16.63
N THR A 25 -20.19 -1.54 -17.87
CA THR A 25 -19.53 -2.48 -18.78
C THR A 25 -18.16 -2.90 -18.28
N LEU A 26 -17.37 -1.96 -17.75
CA LEU A 26 -16.07 -2.26 -17.16
C LEU A 26 -16.21 -3.09 -15.88
N ARG A 27 -17.20 -2.77 -15.04
CA ARG A 27 -17.49 -3.54 -13.83
C ARG A 27 -17.86 -4.98 -14.14
N SER A 28 -18.77 -5.20 -15.09
CA SER A 28 -19.17 -6.56 -15.45
C SER A 28 -18.05 -7.38 -16.07
N LYS A 29 -17.20 -6.76 -16.91
CA LYS A 29 -15.98 -7.41 -17.40
C LYS A 29 -15.04 -7.78 -16.26
N ALA A 30 -14.85 -6.89 -15.28
CA ALA A 30 -14.01 -7.15 -14.12
C ALA A 30 -14.54 -8.31 -13.28
N ASP A 31 -15.85 -8.40 -13.06
CA ASP A 31 -16.49 -9.44 -12.24
C ASP A 31 -16.39 -10.81 -12.90
N ARG A 32 -16.55 -10.86 -14.23
CA ARG A 32 -16.30 -12.08 -15.02
C ARG A 32 -14.83 -12.51 -14.97
N VAL A 33 -13.89 -11.57 -15.10
CA VAL A 33 -12.45 -11.87 -15.01
C VAL A 33 -12.11 -12.39 -13.62
N LEU A 34 -12.58 -11.72 -12.56
CA LEU A 34 -12.36 -12.14 -11.18
C LEU A 34 -12.93 -13.53 -10.92
N THR A 35 -14.15 -13.79 -11.38
CA THR A 35 -14.79 -15.12 -11.28
C THR A 35 -13.96 -16.20 -11.97
N ASN A 36 -13.46 -15.93 -13.18
CA ASN A 36 -12.60 -16.87 -13.91
C ASN A 36 -11.27 -17.12 -13.19
N VAL A 37 -10.64 -16.07 -12.66
CA VAL A 37 -9.42 -16.19 -11.86
C VAL A 37 -9.68 -17.04 -10.62
N LEU A 38 -10.79 -16.84 -9.90
CA LEU A 38 -11.14 -17.61 -8.70
C LEU A 38 -11.52 -19.07 -8.98
N ARG A 39 -12.06 -19.36 -10.17
CA ARG A 39 -12.31 -20.73 -10.63
C ARG A 39 -11.01 -21.49 -10.90
N GLN A 40 -10.04 -20.81 -11.51
CA GLN A 40 -8.72 -21.37 -11.81
C GLN A 40 -7.81 -21.41 -10.57
N ASN A 41 -7.94 -20.41 -9.69
CA ASN A 41 -7.10 -20.19 -8.53
C ASN A 41 -8.00 -20.16 -7.30
N ARG A 42 -8.01 -21.25 -6.53
CA ARG A 42 -8.77 -21.30 -5.27
C ARG A 42 -8.20 -20.27 -4.29
N VAL A 43 -9.09 -19.56 -3.57
CA VAL A 43 -8.68 -18.79 -2.39
C VAL A 43 -8.17 -19.80 -1.35
N PRO A 44 -6.90 -19.72 -0.91
CA PRO A 44 -6.37 -20.63 0.07
C PRO A 44 -7.15 -20.53 1.38
N THR A 45 -7.28 -21.67 2.07
CA THR A 45 -7.91 -21.75 3.38
C THR A 45 -6.94 -21.52 4.53
N VAL A 46 -5.63 -21.50 4.24
CA VAL A 46 -4.56 -21.40 5.25
C VAL A 46 -3.59 -20.28 4.89
N VAL A 47 -3.24 -19.49 5.90
CA VAL A 47 -2.22 -18.44 5.81
C VAL A 47 -0.85 -19.05 6.04
N LYS A 48 -0.01 -19.04 5.00
CA LYS A 48 1.36 -19.57 5.06
C LYS A 48 2.33 -18.61 5.75
N ASP A 49 2.27 -17.33 5.38
CA ASP A 49 3.18 -16.30 5.89
C ASP A 49 2.44 -14.96 6.01
N ALA A 50 2.31 -14.46 7.24
CA ALA A 50 1.71 -13.15 7.51
C ALA A 50 2.65 -11.97 7.16
N GLY A 51 3.94 -12.23 6.95
CA GLY A 51 4.93 -11.28 6.44
C GLY A 51 4.93 -11.13 4.92
N HIS A 52 4.22 -12.02 4.21
CA HIS A 52 3.96 -11.98 2.77
C HIS A 52 2.45 -11.93 2.48
N ALA A 53 1.78 -10.90 3.01
CA ALA A 53 0.32 -10.78 3.05
C ALA A 53 -0.23 -9.53 2.34
N SER A 54 0.53 -8.94 1.42
CA SER A 54 0.07 -7.76 0.69
C SER A 54 -1.10 -8.05 -0.26
N PHE A 55 -1.90 -7.01 -0.53
CA PHE A 55 -2.91 -7.01 -1.59
C PHE A 55 -2.35 -7.43 -2.96
N LEU A 56 -1.13 -7.00 -3.31
CA LEU A 56 -0.53 -7.28 -4.62
C LEU A 56 0.19 -8.63 -4.58
N GLU A 57 -0.03 -9.44 -5.62
CA GLU A 57 0.65 -10.71 -5.86
C GLU A 57 0.36 -11.84 -4.85
N THR A 58 -0.52 -11.63 -3.88
CA THR A 58 -0.96 -12.67 -2.94
C THR A 58 -2.48 -12.93 -3.03
N PRO A 59 -2.94 -14.10 -2.56
CA PRO A 59 -4.37 -14.41 -2.49
C PRO A 59 -5.20 -13.45 -1.62
N ILE A 60 -4.55 -12.62 -0.79
CA ILE A 60 -5.19 -11.52 -0.04
C ILE A 60 -5.87 -10.56 -1.01
N GLY A 61 -5.24 -10.22 -2.14
CA GLY A 61 -5.83 -9.32 -3.13
C GLY A 61 -7.14 -9.84 -3.70
N LEU A 62 -7.17 -11.13 -4.06
CA LEU A 62 -8.38 -11.80 -4.55
C LEU A 62 -9.48 -11.82 -3.49
N ALA A 63 -9.16 -12.20 -2.26
CA ALA A 63 -10.10 -12.22 -1.14
C ALA A 63 -10.68 -10.82 -0.86
N THR A 64 -9.83 -9.79 -0.91
CA THR A 64 -10.23 -8.39 -0.75
C THR A 64 -11.21 -7.96 -1.83
N LEU A 65 -10.91 -8.27 -3.10
CA LEU A 65 -11.76 -7.93 -4.23
C LEU A 65 -13.12 -8.63 -4.14
N VAL A 66 -13.17 -9.90 -3.73
CA VAL A 66 -14.44 -10.62 -3.52
C VAL A 66 -15.33 -9.89 -2.52
N ILE A 67 -14.80 -9.55 -1.34
CA ILE A 67 -15.57 -8.88 -0.29
C ILE A 67 -16.02 -7.49 -0.76
N MET A 68 -15.10 -6.69 -1.30
CA MET A 68 -15.42 -5.36 -1.81
C MET A 68 -16.51 -5.40 -2.87
N ARG A 69 -16.42 -6.33 -3.82
CA ARG A 69 -17.43 -6.46 -4.87
C ARG A 69 -18.79 -6.84 -4.32
N CYS A 70 -18.85 -7.81 -3.41
CA CYS A 70 -20.12 -8.19 -2.79
C CYS A 70 -20.79 -7.03 -2.04
N LEU A 71 -20.00 -6.16 -1.39
CA LEU A 71 -20.49 -4.95 -0.73
C LEU A 71 -20.90 -3.85 -1.73
N GLU A 72 -20.08 -3.59 -2.75
CA GLU A 72 -20.34 -2.56 -3.77
C GLU A 72 -21.62 -2.86 -4.56
N CYS A 73 -21.92 -4.13 -4.82
CA CYS A 73 -23.12 -4.53 -5.56
C CYS A 73 -24.43 -4.15 -4.89
N LEU A 74 -24.43 -3.86 -3.58
CA LEU A 74 -25.61 -3.34 -2.88
C LEU A 74 -26.07 -1.96 -3.38
N SER A 75 -25.18 -1.22 -4.05
CA SER A 75 -25.48 0.14 -4.52
C SER A 75 -26.21 0.17 -5.87
N HIS A 76 -26.31 -0.97 -6.57
CA HIS A 76 -26.90 -1.06 -7.90
C HIS A 76 -28.02 -2.12 -7.89
N PRO A 77 -29.28 -1.75 -8.20
CA PRO A 77 -30.35 -2.74 -8.30
C PRO A 77 -30.03 -3.73 -9.42
N ARG A 78 -30.25 -5.01 -9.12
CA ARG A 78 -30.26 -6.20 -9.98
C ARG A 78 -30.26 -5.90 -11.49
N TYR A 79 -29.08 -5.85 -12.10
CA TYR A 79 -28.94 -5.90 -13.55
C TYR A 79 -28.78 -7.37 -13.98
N SER A 80 -29.72 -7.82 -14.79
CA SER A 80 -29.93 -9.20 -15.26
C SER A 80 -28.77 -9.84 -16.03
N GLY A 81 -27.69 -9.10 -16.35
CA GLY A 81 -26.53 -9.64 -17.05
C GLY A 81 -25.47 -10.28 -16.15
N ASP A 82 -25.37 -9.85 -14.88
CA ASP A 82 -24.20 -10.18 -14.03
C ASP A 82 -24.54 -10.81 -12.68
N GLU A 83 -25.83 -11.02 -12.40
CA GLU A 83 -26.30 -11.77 -11.22
C GLU A 83 -25.61 -13.14 -11.11
N ASN A 84 -25.32 -13.78 -12.23
CA ASN A 84 -24.58 -15.04 -12.25
C ASN A 84 -23.13 -14.88 -11.79
N ALA A 85 -22.40 -13.85 -12.22
CA ALA A 85 -21.01 -13.68 -11.75
C ALA A 85 -21.00 -13.24 -10.28
N LEU A 86 -21.90 -12.35 -9.86
CA LEU A 86 -22.03 -11.93 -8.46
C LEU A 86 -22.43 -13.09 -7.54
N SER A 87 -23.41 -13.90 -7.95
CA SER A 87 -23.77 -15.13 -7.25
C SER A 87 -22.58 -16.09 -7.16
N ASN A 88 -21.76 -16.19 -8.22
CA ASN A 88 -20.53 -16.98 -8.17
C ASN A 88 -19.48 -16.38 -7.21
N LEU A 89 -19.30 -15.06 -7.17
CA LEU A 89 -18.37 -14.40 -6.25
C LEU A 89 -18.78 -14.61 -4.79
N ARG A 90 -20.08 -14.55 -4.47
CA ARG A 90 -20.61 -14.80 -3.12
C ARG A 90 -20.20 -16.18 -2.56
N ARG A 91 -20.00 -17.19 -3.42
CA ARG A 91 -19.50 -18.52 -3.01
C ARG A 91 -18.10 -18.48 -2.40
N TYR A 92 -17.30 -17.48 -2.76
CA TYR A 92 -15.93 -17.30 -2.26
C TYR A 92 -15.86 -16.37 -1.04
N TRP A 93 -17.00 -15.81 -0.60
CA TRP A 93 -17.06 -14.88 0.53
C TRP A 93 -16.41 -15.47 1.78
N LYS A 94 -16.89 -16.63 2.23
CA LYS A 94 -16.45 -17.25 3.49
C LYS A 94 -14.96 -17.58 3.46
N ALA A 95 -14.46 -18.13 2.35
CA ALA A 95 -13.04 -18.39 2.16
C ALA A 95 -12.21 -17.09 2.21
N SER A 96 -12.73 -16.01 1.63
CA SER A 96 -12.08 -14.69 1.60
C SER A 96 -11.99 -14.08 2.99
N VAL A 97 -13.10 -14.06 3.74
CA VAL A 97 -13.13 -13.59 5.14
C VAL A 97 -12.18 -14.42 5.99
N ASN A 98 -12.23 -15.76 5.90
CA ASN A 98 -11.39 -16.65 6.67
C ASN A 98 -9.90 -16.43 6.38
N LEU A 99 -9.52 -16.20 5.12
CA LEU A 99 -8.13 -15.92 4.76
C LEU A 99 -7.64 -14.61 5.40
N LEU A 100 -8.43 -13.54 5.31
CA LEU A 100 -8.06 -12.24 5.90
C LEU A 100 -8.05 -12.30 7.44
N ALA A 101 -9.08 -12.88 8.06
CA ALA A 101 -9.17 -13.06 9.51
C ALA A 101 -8.05 -13.96 10.04
N GLY A 102 -7.78 -15.08 9.37
CA GLY A 102 -6.66 -15.96 9.70
C GLY A 102 -5.31 -15.26 9.58
N THR A 103 -5.18 -14.28 8.67
CA THR A 103 -3.93 -13.50 8.53
C THR A 103 -3.72 -12.61 9.74
N ILE A 104 -4.78 -11.94 10.21
CA ILE A 104 -4.75 -11.15 11.45
C ILE A 104 -4.38 -12.05 12.64
N GLN A 105 -5.03 -13.21 12.78
CA GLN A 105 -4.77 -14.16 13.88
C GLN A 105 -3.34 -14.74 13.84
N LYS A 106 -2.75 -14.89 12.66
CA LYS A 106 -1.40 -15.43 12.52
C LYS A 106 -0.32 -14.43 12.94
N ILE A 107 -0.56 -13.13 12.81
CA ILE A 107 0.44 -12.07 13.08
C ILE A 107 1.06 -12.17 14.49
N PRO A 108 0.28 -12.25 15.59
CA PRO A 108 0.85 -12.37 16.94
C PRO A 108 1.76 -13.59 17.09
N SER A 109 1.37 -14.73 16.52
CA SER A 109 2.19 -15.96 16.59
C SER A 109 3.52 -15.82 15.84
N VAL A 110 3.53 -15.09 14.72
CA VAL A 110 4.75 -14.81 13.93
C VAL A 110 5.64 -13.80 14.63
N ASP A 111 5.07 -12.95 15.48
CA ASP A 111 5.79 -11.92 16.21
C ASP A 111 6.16 -12.33 17.64
N ALA A 112 5.70 -13.49 18.13
CA ALA A 112 5.94 -13.95 19.51
C ALA A 112 7.42 -14.03 19.90
N TRP A 113 8.32 -14.19 18.94
CA TRP A 113 9.77 -14.17 19.20
C TRP A 113 10.29 -12.76 19.51
N LEU A 114 9.65 -11.69 19.02
CA LEU A 114 10.02 -10.30 19.31
C LEU A 114 9.86 -9.95 20.79
N ASP A 115 8.91 -10.60 21.47
CA ASP A 115 8.68 -10.40 22.89
C ASP A 115 9.73 -11.15 23.74
N ARG A 116 10.33 -12.24 23.20
CA ARG A 116 11.40 -13.02 23.87
C ARG A 116 12.79 -12.47 23.62
N ASP A 117 13.02 -11.93 22.42
CA ASP A 117 14.27 -11.28 22.02
C ASP A 117 13.99 -9.88 21.44
N PRO A 118 13.84 -8.86 22.31
CA PRO A 118 13.63 -7.49 21.87
C PRO A 118 14.85 -6.87 21.17
N SER A 119 16.05 -7.44 21.32
CA SER A 119 17.27 -6.95 20.66
C SER A 119 17.38 -7.46 19.22
N GLY A 120 16.72 -8.59 18.92
CA GLY A 120 16.70 -9.26 17.62
C GLY A 120 18.06 -9.88 17.25
N GLU A 121 18.94 -10.06 18.23
CA GLU A 121 20.30 -10.58 18.02
C GLU A 121 20.31 -12.07 17.68
N HIS A 122 19.28 -12.80 18.12
CA HIS A 122 19.10 -14.22 17.84
C HIS A 122 18.10 -14.49 16.71
N ALA A 123 17.61 -13.44 16.03
CA ALA A 123 16.74 -13.61 14.88
C ALA A 123 17.44 -14.50 13.83
N ASN A 124 16.80 -15.64 13.53
CA ASN A 124 17.38 -16.72 12.76
C ASN A 124 17.90 -16.21 11.39
N ARG A 125 19.21 -16.38 11.12
CA ARG A 125 19.88 -15.94 9.87
C ARG A 125 19.22 -16.47 8.58
N GLN A 126 18.37 -17.49 8.69
CA GLN A 126 17.62 -18.08 7.58
C GLN A 126 16.30 -17.34 7.21
N ALA A 127 15.82 -16.40 8.03
CA ALA A 127 14.51 -15.76 7.86
C ALA A 127 14.60 -14.25 7.54
N GLY A 128 15.46 -13.84 6.60
CA GLY A 128 15.63 -12.42 6.26
C GLY A 128 16.02 -11.56 7.46
N ALA A 129 16.00 -10.24 7.31
CA ALA A 129 16.21 -9.35 8.44
C ALA A 129 14.99 -9.39 9.39
N ALA A 130 15.27 -9.39 10.69
CA ALA A 130 14.29 -9.52 11.78
C ALA A 130 13.11 -8.52 11.68
N ASP A 131 13.35 -7.38 11.04
CA ASP A 131 12.43 -6.26 10.81
C ASP A 131 11.83 -6.18 9.39
N ASP A 132 12.04 -7.20 8.55
CA ASP A 132 11.43 -7.32 7.21
C ASP A 132 9.94 -7.73 7.30
N GLY A 133 9.21 -7.63 6.18
CA GLY A 133 7.82 -8.06 6.05
C GLY A 133 6.80 -6.96 6.33
N CYS A 134 7.21 -5.69 6.41
CA CYS A 134 6.32 -4.55 6.66
C CYS A 134 6.04 -3.67 5.43
N LYS A 135 6.74 -3.87 4.31
CA LYS A 135 6.58 -3.13 3.05
C LYS A 135 5.16 -3.16 2.46
N VAL A 136 4.83 -2.18 1.61
CA VAL A 136 3.50 -2.07 0.98
C VAL A 136 3.26 -3.15 -0.07
N LEU A 137 4.26 -3.49 -0.89
CA LEU A 137 4.04 -4.42 -2.02
C LEU A 137 3.85 -5.86 -1.60
N TYR A 138 4.47 -6.28 -0.50
CA TYR A 138 4.52 -7.68 -0.10
C TYR A 138 4.15 -7.90 1.37
N GLY A 139 4.30 -6.89 2.21
CA GLY A 139 4.24 -7.04 3.65
C GLY A 139 2.94 -6.57 4.28
N ARG A 140 3.01 -6.43 5.60
CA ARG A 140 1.89 -6.07 6.47
C ARG A 140 1.31 -4.68 6.20
N ALA A 141 2.06 -3.72 5.67
CA ALA A 141 1.47 -2.44 5.27
C ALA A 141 0.54 -2.58 4.05
N GLY A 142 0.86 -3.49 3.12
CA GLY A 142 -0.05 -3.86 2.04
C GLY A 142 -1.31 -4.54 2.54
N PHE A 143 -1.16 -5.38 3.57
CA PHE A 143 -2.30 -6.01 4.26
C PHE A 143 -3.15 -5.00 5.03
N LEU A 144 -2.54 -4.03 5.72
CA LEU A 144 -3.27 -2.95 6.37
C LEU A 144 -4.09 -2.13 5.36
N TYR A 145 -3.50 -1.83 4.19
CA TYR A 145 -4.21 -1.17 3.10
C TYR A 145 -5.45 -1.96 2.66
N THR A 146 -5.35 -3.29 2.56
CA THR A 146 -6.50 -4.17 2.31
C THR A 146 -7.62 -3.93 3.32
N LEU A 147 -7.33 -4.00 4.62
CA LEU A 147 -8.34 -3.87 5.67
C LEU A 147 -8.99 -2.49 5.65
N LEU A 148 -8.21 -1.42 5.48
CA LEU A 148 -8.72 -0.05 5.38
C LEU A 148 -9.60 0.14 4.15
N ARG A 149 -9.26 -0.50 3.03
CA ARG A 149 -10.06 -0.46 1.80
C ARG A 149 -11.41 -1.14 2.00
N VAL A 150 -11.42 -2.32 2.62
CA VAL A 150 -12.67 -3.02 2.98
C VAL A 150 -13.48 -2.18 3.97
N ARG A 151 -12.85 -1.56 4.98
CA ARG A 151 -13.53 -0.70 5.96
C ARG A 151 -14.23 0.47 5.28
N LYS A 152 -13.57 1.11 4.33
CA LYS A 152 -14.15 2.20 3.55
C LYS A 152 -15.35 1.71 2.73
N THR A 153 -15.21 0.60 2.01
CA THR A 153 -16.30 0.03 1.21
C THR A 153 -17.48 -0.38 2.09
N LEU A 154 -17.23 -0.95 3.26
CA LEU A 154 -18.28 -1.27 4.23
C LEU A 154 -19.00 0.00 4.70
N ALA A 155 -18.28 1.04 5.06
CA ALA A 155 -18.86 2.31 5.50
C ALA A 155 -19.68 3.04 4.42
N GLU A 156 -19.37 2.81 3.14
CA GLU A 156 -20.20 3.25 2.02
C GLU A 156 -21.43 2.35 1.87
N ALA A 157 -21.25 1.04 2.00
CA ALA A 157 -22.32 0.06 1.88
C ALA A 157 -23.40 0.18 2.97
N THR A 158 -23.03 0.50 4.21
CA THR A 158 -23.98 0.67 5.33
C THR A 158 -24.98 1.81 5.11
N LYS A 159 -24.67 2.77 4.25
CA LYS A 159 -25.56 3.88 3.90
C LYS A 159 -26.61 3.50 2.86
N LEU A 160 -26.49 2.33 2.24
CA LEU A 160 -27.36 1.89 1.16
C LEU A 160 -28.63 1.24 1.71
N LYS A 161 -29.75 1.51 1.03
CA LYS A 161 -31.06 0.92 1.36
C LYS A 161 -31.01 -0.61 1.43
N TRP A 162 -30.20 -1.24 0.58
CA TRP A 162 -30.14 -2.69 0.42
C TRP A 162 -29.09 -3.38 1.32
N TYR A 163 -28.41 -2.66 2.22
CA TYR A 163 -27.43 -3.26 3.15
C TYR A 163 -28.02 -4.40 3.99
N ASN A 164 -29.30 -4.30 4.32
CA ASN A 164 -30.02 -5.32 5.09
C ASN A 164 -30.24 -6.63 4.31
N GLU A 165 -30.04 -6.66 2.98
CA GLU A 165 -30.09 -7.88 2.16
C GLU A 165 -28.87 -8.80 2.35
N LEU A 166 -27.74 -8.29 2.89
CA LEU A 166 -26.65 -9.16 3.32
C LEU A 166 -27.14 -10.08 4.45
N GLU A 167 -26.60 -11.29 4.53
CA GLU A 167 -26.87 -12.13 5.70
C GLU A 167 -26.29 -11.46 6.94
N ARG A 168 -26.96 -11.64 8.09
CA ARG A 168 -26.49 -11.07 9.37
C ARG A 168 -25.07 -11.52 9.70
N SER A 169 -24.77 -12.80 9.47
CA SER A 169 -23.44 -13.41 9.62
C SER A 169 -22.39 -12.70 8.76
N GLN A 170 -22.71 -12.38 7.51
CA GLN A 170 -21.80 -11.69 6.60
C GLN A 170 -21.48 -10.28 7.09
N ARG A 171 -22.48 -9.55 7.60
CA ARG A 171 -22.24 -8.22 8.19
C ARG A 171 -21.30 -8.28 9.38
N GLU A 172 -21.63 -9.15 10.34
CA GLU A 172 -20.83 -9.35 11.56
C GLU A 172 -19.38 -9.77 11.23
N GLU A 173 -19.20 -10.67 10.26
CA GLU A 173 -17.90 -11.12 9.78
C GLU A 173 -17.02 -9.97 9.26
N VAL A 174 -17.55 -9.10 8.39
CA VAL A 174 -16.76 -7.98 7.85
C VAL A 174 -16.54 -6.91 8.91
N GLU A 175 -17.55 -6.60 9.73
CA GLU A 175 -17.43 -5.63 10.82
C GLU A 175 -16.32 -6.01 11.80
N VAL A 176 -16.24 -7.29 12.20
CA VAL A 176 -15.13 -7.80 13.03
C VAL A 176 -13.81 -7.72 12.28
N LEU A 177 -13.77 -8.12 11.00
CA LEU A 177 -12.56 -8.14 10.19
C LEU A 177 -11.89 -6.76 10.06
N VAL A 178 -12.68 -5.69 9.98
CA VAL A 178 -12.20 -4.31 9.82
C VAL A 178 -12.32 -3.46 11.09
N SER A 179 -12.58 -4.10 12.23
CA SER A 179 -12.65 -3.46 13.54
C SER A 179 -11.33 -2.78 13.92
N ASP A 180 -11.40 -1.81 14.83
CA ASP A 180 -10.20 -1.15 15.35
C ASP A 180 -9.25 -2.15 16.01
N ALA A 181 -9.78 -3.17 16.71
CA ALA A 181 -9.00 -4.25 17.31
C ALA A 181 -8.20 -5.03 16.24
N SER A 182 -8.81 -5.33 15.10
CA SER A 182 -8.14 -6.03 14.00
C SER A 182 -7.05 -5.17 13.34
N LEU A 183 -7.32 -3.87 13.17
CA LEU A 183 -6.33 -2.92 12.63
C LEU A 183 -5.16 -2.72 13.62
N GLU A 184 -5.45 -2.66 14.91
CA GLU A 184 -4.45 -2.50 15.98
C GLU A 184 -3.45 -3.66 15.99
N VAL A 185 -3.89 -4.90 15.75
CA VAL A 185 -2.98 -6.06 15.61
C VAL A 185 -1.95 -5.82 14.50
N VAL A 186 -2.39 -5.36 13.33
CA VAL A 186 -1.51 -5.15 12.17
C VAL A 186 -0.60 -3.93 12.39
N VAL A 187 -1.15 -2.82 12.88
CA VAL A 187 -0.40 -1.58 13.17
C VAL A 187 0.62 -1.80 14.28
N GLY A 188 0.23 -2.52 15.34
CA GLY A 188 1.10 -2.90 16.45
C GLY A 188 2.28 -3.74 15.98
N SER A 189 2.05 -4.73 15.11
CA SER A 189 3.10 -5.54 14.48
C SER A 189 4.09 -4.70 13.67
N ILE A 190 3.57 -3.84 12.78
CA ILE A 190 4.40 -2.94 11.96
C ILE A 190 5.25 -2.03 12.85
N THR A 191 4.66 -1.47 13.90
CA THR A 191 5.32 -0.56 14.83
C THR A 191 6.39 -1.28 15.67
N LYS A 192 6.08 -2.46 16.22
CA LYS A 192 7.04 -3.29 16.98
C LYS A 192 8.28 -3.59 16.14
N ARG A 193 8.08 -4.05 14.89
CA ARG A 193 9.17 -4.33 13.95
C ARG A 193 9.95 -3.07 13.56
N GLY A 194 9.25 -1.94 13.39
CA GLY A 194 9.88 -0.64 13.11
C GLY A 194 10.80 -0.16 14.23
N LYS A 195 10.38 -0.33 15.50
CA LYS A 195 11.21 -0.01 16.67
C LYS A 195 12.44 -0.93 16.74
N LEU A 196 12.28 -2.22 16.43
CA LEU A 196 13.41 -3.15 16.36
C LEU A 196 14.40 -2.71 15.27
N GLY A 197 13.90 -2.46 14.06
CA GLY A 197 14.74 -2.03 12.95
C GLY A 197 15.48 -0.73 13.22
N ALA A 198 14.86 0.22 13.95
CA ALA A 198 15.50 1.47 14.37
C ALA A 198 16.66 1.22 15.33
N ARG A 199 16.49 0.34 16.33
CA ARG A 199 17.56 -0.06 17.25
C ARG A 199 18.73 -0.75 16.53
N SER A 200 18.44 -1.62 15.56
CA SER A 200 19.48 -2.28 14.77
C SER A 200 20.24 -1.28 13.90
N TYR A 201 19.54 -0.30 13.32
CA TYR A 201 20.17 0.75 12.50
C TYR A 201 21.03 1.71 13.34
N ALA A 202 20.56 2.09 14.54
CA ALA A 202 21.36 2.91 15.45
C ALA A 202 22.67 2.22 15.85
N ARG A 203 22.63 0.90 16.10
CA ARG A 203 23.84 0.10 16.37
C ARG A 203 24.78 0.06 15.18
N SER A 204 24.29 -0.11 13.96
CA SER A 204 25.17 -0.15 12.77
C SER A 204 25.87 1.20 12.53
N VAL A 205 25.18 2.32 12.77
CA VAL A 205 25.77 3.66 12.63
C VAL A 205 26.79 3.96 13.74
N ALA A 206 26.59 3.45 14.96
CA ALA A 206 27.49 3.66 16.09
C ALA A 206 28.82 2.89 16.00
N ILE A 207 28.92 1.85 15.17
CA ILE A 207 30.12 1.01 15.01
C ILE A 207 31.11 1.61 13.99
N GLU A 208 30.73 2.62 13.20
CA GLU A 208 31.63 3.26 12.23
C GLU A 208 32.71 4.11 12.95
N PRO A 209 34.01 3.70 12.95
CA PRO A 209 34.95 4.11 14.00
C PRO A 209 35.54 5.53 13.89
N ASN A 210 35.07 6.40 12.99
CA ASN A 210 35.88 7.59 12.61
C ASN A 210 35.08 8.85 12.30
N VAL A 211 33.92 9.04 12.94
CA VAL A 211 33.09 10.20 12.66
C VAL A 211 32.65 10.87 13.95
N GLU A 212 33.47 11.79 14.45
CA GLU A 212 32.98 12.93 15.24
C GLU A 212 32.02 13.75 14.35
N ARG A 213 30.76 13.33 14.27
CA ARG A 213 29.68 14.19 13.76
C ARG A 213 28.59 14.20 14.79
N ASN A 214 27.97 15.36 14.97
CA ASN A 214 26.62 15.48 15.49
C ASN A 214 25.75 14.44 14.74
N ILE A 215 25.53 13.27 15.36
CA ILE A 215 24.68 12.24 14.76
C ILE A 215 23.28 12.83 14.79
N PRO A 216 22.66 13.11 13.62
CA PRO A 216 21.29 13.60 13.60
C PRO A 216 20.40 12.62 14.35
N SER A 217 19.35 13.12 15.01
CA SER A 217 18.33 12.28 15.64
C SER A 217 17.88 11.19 14.65
N LEU A 218 18.19 9.93 14.97
CA LEU A 218 17.83 8.80 14.12
C LEU A 218 16.31 8.58 14.17
N PRO A 219 15.70 8.12 13.07
CA PRO A 219 14.26 7.94 13.01
C PRO A 219 13.79 6.92 14.05
N PRO A 220 12.69 7.18 14.77
CA PRO A 220 12.20 6.30 15.84
C PRO A 220 11.64 4.96 15.33
N LEU A 221 11.38 4.86 14.02
CA LEU A 221 10.97 3.64 13.33
C LEU A 221 11.80 3.48 12.06
N MET A 222 12.28 2.27 11.81
CA MET A 222 13.03 1.90 10.61
C MET A 222 12.70 0.46 10.22
N TRP A 223 12.58 0.19 8.93
CA TRP A 223 12.32 -1.14 8.40
C TRP A 223 13.34 -1.53 7.34
N SER A 224 13.52 -2.83 7.14
CA SER A 224 14.38 -3.38 6.11
C SER A 224 13.57 -4.17 5.07
N TRP A 225 14.16 -4.33 3.89
CA TRP A 225 13.66 -5.25 2.87
C TRP A 225 14.83 -5.74 2.00
N HIS A 226 14.96 -7.05 1.78
CA HIS A 226 16.12 -7.64 1.09
C HIS A 226 17.48 -7.12 1.58
N GLY A 227 17.64 -7.00 2.91
CA GLY A 227 18.88 -6.57 3.54
C GLY A 227 19.21 -5.08 3.36
N ARG A 228 18.29 -4.26 2.84
CA ARG A 228 18.48 -2.81 2.67
C ARG A 228 17.54 -2.02 3.58
N ARG A 229 17.98 -0.85 4.04
CA ARG A 229 17.20 0.11 4.84
C ARG A 229 16.63 1.19 3.93
N TYR A 230 15.38 1.56 4.20
CA TYR A 230 14.63 2.40 3.29
C TYR A 230 13.77 3.46 4.00
N LEU A 231 13.75 4.67 3.46
CA LEU A 231 13.06 5.87 3.97
C LEU A 231 11.97 6.36 2.99
N GLY A 232 10.76 5.79 2.93
CA GLY A 232 9.74 6.27 1.96
C GLY A 232 8.63 5.28 1.58
N GLY A 233 7.80 5.65 0.60
CA GLY A 233 6.41 5.20 0.49
C GLY A 233 6.09 3.78 0.01
N VAL A 234 7.05 2.96 -0.41
CA VAL A 234 6.75 1.59 -0.92
C VAL A 234 7.72 0.56 -0.39
N HIS A 235 9.00 0.80 -0.66
CA HIS A 235 10.13 0.17 0.02
C HIS A 235 10.83 1.23 0.86
N GLY A 236 11.04 2.41 0.28
CA GLY A 236 11.53 3.66 0.86
C GLY A 236 12.78 4.19 0.14
N VAL A 237 13.33 5.34 0.54
CA VAL A 237 14.56 5.94 0.01
C VAL A 237 15.76 5.19 0.57
N LYS A 238 16.66 4.71 -0.30
CA LYS A 238 17.93 4.09 0.12
C LYS A 238 18.64 5.01 1.12
N SER A 239 18.78 4.58 2.37
CA SER A 239 19.86 5.05 3.23
C SER A 239 21.03 4.10 2.99
N GLY A 240 22.13 4.59 2.40
CA GLY A 240 23.47 3.96 2.31
C GLY A 240 23.59 2.43 2.26
N ASP A 241 24.20 1.90 1.20
CA ASP A 241 24.56 0.48 1.09
C ASP A 241 25.75 0.11 2.01
N GLU A 242 25.63 -0.92 2.85
CA GLU A 242 26.72 -1.48 3.69
C GLU A 242 27.93 -1.97 2.86
N ARG A 243 27.75 -2.20 1.55
CA ARG A 243 28.79 -2.76 0.68
C ARG A 243 29.46 -1.76 -0.28
N SER A 244 28.96 -0.52 -0.37
CA SER A 244 29.35 0.40 -1.46
C SER A 244 30.28 1.55 -1.06
N GLN A 245 30.71 1.64 0.21
CA GLN A 245 31.60 2.74 0.64
C GLN A 245 33.10 2.52 0.37
N ARG A 246 33.49 1.48 -0.38
CA ARG A 246 34.91 1.22 -0.69
C ARG A 246 35.45 1.91 -1.94
N HIS A 247 34.66 2.73 -2.66
CA HIS A 247 35.17 3.50 -3.79
C HIS A 247 34.74 4.97 -3.75
N HIS A 248 35.74 5.82 -3.95
CA HIS A 248 35.78 7.29 -3.92
C HIS A 248 34.50 8.05 -4.33
N GLY A 249 34.14 9.06 -3.53
CA GLY A 249 33.98 10.46 -3.97
C GLY A 249 33.02 10.82 -5.11
N GLN A 250 32.14 9.93 -5.54
CA GLN A 250 31.21 10.20 -6.64
C GLN A 250 29.80 10.40 -6.08
N GLU A 251 29.24 11.61 -6.26
CA GLU A 251 27.82 11.87 -5.96
C GLU A 251 26.97 10.84 -6.71
N HIS A 252 26.40 9.89 -5.98
CA HIS A 252 25.54 8.88 -6.56
C HIS A 252 24.20 9.55 -6.90
N ILE A 253 24.09 10.09 -8.11
CA ILE A 253 22.84 10.68 -8.61
C ILE A 253 21.77 9.60 -8.51
N ASN A 254 20.75 9.82 -7.69
CA ASN A 254 19.62 8.91 -7.62
C ASN A 254 18.81 9.06 -8.92
N GLU A 255 18.95 8.08 -9.81
CA GLU A 255 18.33 8.09 -11.14
C GLU A 255 16.82 7.83 -11.08
N LEU A 256 16.32 7.25 -9.99
CA LEU A 256 14.93 6.79 -9.89
C LEU A 256 13.98 7.90 -9.42
N VAL A 257 13.03 8.26 -10.29
CA VAL A 257 11.90 9.16 -9.98
C VAL A 257 10.59 8.36 -10.09
N GLN A 258 10.41 7.41 -9.18
CA GLN A 258 9.28 6.49 -9.17
C GLN A 258 8.53 6.55 -7.83
N TRP A 259 7.25 6.19 -7.82
CA TRP A 259 6.49 6.13 -6.56
C TRP A 259 7.09 5.12 -5.59
N CYS A 260 7.70 4.05 -6.11
CA CYS A 260 8.37 3.03 -5.31
C CYS A 260 9.75 3.43 -4.80
N HIS A 261 10.48 4.25 -5.56
CA HIS A 261 11.81 4.73 -5.22
C HIS A 261 11.97 6.17 -5.74
N GLY A 262 12.15 7.11 -4.81
CA GLY A 262 12.43 8.51 -5.14
C GLY A 262 11.31 9.49 -4.77
N ALA A 263 11.41 10.70 -5.32
CA ALA A 263 10.59 11.86 -4.95
C ALA A 263 9.07 11.62 -4.97
N PRO A 264 8.46 10.89 -5.93
CA PRO A 264 7.00 10.73 -5.95
C PRO A 264 6.44 10.04 -4.69
N GLY A 265 7.13 9.03 -4.15
CA GLY A 265 6.69 8.35 -2.93
C GLY A 265 6.79 9.25 -1.69
N ALA A 266 7.87 10.03 -1.60
CA ALA A 266 8.08 10.99 -0.51
C ALA A 266 7.03 12.11 -0.55
N VAL A 267 6.79 12.72 -1.71
CA VAL A 267 5.80 13.81 -1.86
C VAL A 267 4.41 13.36 -1.41
N ILE A 268 3.98 12.13 -1.74
CA ILE A 268 2.69 11.57 -1.30
C ILE A 268 2.62 11.46 0.24
N LEU A 269 3.69 10.97 0.86
CA LEU A 269 3.79 10.83 2.31
C LEU A 269 3.71 12.19 3.01
N LEU A 270 4.58 13.12 2.64
CA LEU A 270 4.66 14.46 3.25
C LEU A 270 3.35 15.24 3.05
N SER A 271 2.76 15.18 1.85
CA SER A 271 1.46 15.81 1.58
C SER A 271 0.34 15.21 2.43
N THR A 272 0.40 13.91 2.72
CA THR A 272 -0.58 13.25 3.59
C THR A 272 -0.43 13.71 5.03
N MET A 273 0.80 13.90 5.53
CA MET A 273 1.02 14.44 6.87
C MET A 273 0.40 15.84 7.04
N ILE A 274 0.60 16.74 6.07
CA ILE A 274 0.01 18.08 6.10
C ILE A 274 -1.53 18.00 6.08
N ARG A 275 -2.12 17.16 5.21
CA ARG A 275 -3.59 17.03 5.13
C ARG A 275 -4.20 16.48 6.42
N LEU A 276 -3.57 15.50 7.05
CA LEU A 276 -4.06 14.88 8.28
C LEU A 276 -3.98 15.81 9.49
N GLN A 277 -3.12 16.83 9.46
CA GLN A 277 -3.14 17.87 10.49
C GLN A 277 -4.39 18.76 10.39
N SER A 278 -4.92 18.98 9.19
CA SER A 278 -6.04 19.88 8.94
C SER A 278 -7.42 19.26 9.21
N THR A 279 -7.48 18.01 9.69
CA THR A 279 -8.75 17.36 10.04
C THR A 279 -9.12 17.63 11.50
N GLU A 280 -10.42 17.65 11.81
CA GLU A 280 -10.94 17.90 13.18
C GLU A 280 -10.40 16.91 14.22
N HIS A 281 -9.93 15.74 13.79
CA HIS A 281 -9.37 14.68 14.64
C HIS A 281 -7.84 14.71 14.60
N SER A 282 -7.22 15.86 14.88
CA SER A 282 -5.76 16.06 14.80
C SER A 282 -4.98 14.97 15.54
N TYR A 283 -4.56 13.93 14.81
CA TYR A 283 -3.82 12.78 15.35
C TYR A 283 -2.42 13.18 15.87
N PHE A 284 -1.89 14.30 15.38
CA PHE A 284 -0.63 14.89 15.80
C PHE A 284 -0.62 16.37 15.41
N LYS A 285 0.12 17.20 16.16
CA LYS A 285 0.31 18.61 15.85
C LYS A 285 1.69 18.81 15.23
N LEU A 286 1.74 19.32 14.01
CA LEU A 286 2.97 19.84 13.43
C LEU A 286 3.14 21.29 13.89
N ASP A 287 4.30 21.63 14.42
CA ASP A 287 4.70 23.01 14.61
C ASP A 287 4.94 23.70 13.25
N ASP A 288 5.02 25.03 13.28
CA ASP A 288 5.08 25.83 12.05
C ASP A 288 6.41 25.68 11.31
N ASP A 289 7.50 25.39 12.02
CA ASP A 289 8.80 25.14 11.41
C ASP A 289 8.77 23.81 10.64
N LEU A 290 8.31 22.73 11.27
CA LEU A 290 8.16 21.44 10.62
C LEU A 290 7.19 21.50 9.43
N LYS A 291 6.08 22.25 9.53
CA LYS A 291 5.20 22.49 8.37
C LYS A 291 5.94 23.17 7.23
N SER A 292 6.76 24.18 7.52
CA SER A 292 7.56 24.90 6.52
C SER A 292 8.56 23.98 5.84
N GLN A 293 9.27 23.15 6.62
CA GLN A 293 10.19 22.14 6.10
C GLN A 293 9.48 21.10 5.21
N LEU A 294 8.31 20.61 5.64
CA LEU A 294 7.51 19.67 4.85
C LEU A 294 7.05 20.28 3.52
N ARG A 295 6.55 21.53 3.53
CA ARG A 295 6.15 22.24 2.30
C ARG A 295 7.33 22.44 1.35
N THR A 296 8.48 22.85 1.89
CA THR A 296 9.71 23.01 1.11
C THR A 296 10.14 21.68 0.47
N SER A 297 10.13 20.60 1.25
CA SER A 297 10.47 19.26 0.78
C SER A 297 9.49 18.74 -0.29
N ILE A 298 8.19 19.03 -0.13
CA ILE A 298 7.17 18.72 -1.15
C ILE A 298 7.45 19.49 -2.43
N GLN A 299 7.78 20.78 -2.35
CA GLN A 299 8.07 21.60 -3.52
C GLN A 299 9.30 21.09 -4.26
N GLN A 300 10.39 20.85 -3.56
CA GLN A 300 11.62 20.27 -4.14
C GLN A 300 11.35 18.92 -4.80
N GLY A 301 10.57 18.05 -4.14
CA GLY A 301 10.16 16.78 -4.71
C GLY A 301 9.30 16.94 -5.96
N ALA A 302 8.37 17.91 -5.98
CA ALA A 302 7.54 18.22 -7.13
C ALA A 302 8.37 18.74 -8.32
N ASP A 303 9.41 19.55 -8.06
CA ASP A 303 10.31 20.06 -9.10
C ASP A 303 11.09 18.91 -9.76
N VAL A 304 11.65 17.99 -8.97
CA VAL A 304 12.31 16.77 -9.48
C VAL A 304 11.35 15.92 -10.32
N ILE A 305 10.10 15.79 -9.90
CA ILE A 305 9.08 15.02 -10.64
C ILE A 305 8.69 15.75 -11.93
N TYR A 306 8.61 17.06 -11.91
CA TYR A 306 8.31 17.85 -13.09
C TYR A 306 9.41 17.73 -14.15
N GLU A 307 10.67 17.83 -13.74
CA GLU A 307 11.82 17.77 -14.63
C GLU A 307 12.11 16.37 -15.16
N ARG A 308 11.95 15.34 -14.32
CA ARG A 308 12.47 13.99 -14.58
C ARG A 308 11.42 12.88 -14.48
N GLY A 309 10.17 13.22 -14.15
CA GLY A 309 9.10 12.24 -13.92
C GLY A 309 8.58 11.56 -15.18
N LEU A 310 8.77 12.14 -16.37
CA LEU A 310 8.40 11.50 -17.64
C LEU A 310 9.33 10.32 -17.93
N LEU A 311 9.00 9.15 -17.37
CA LEU A 311 9.84 7.97 -17.46
C LEU A 311 9.78 7.34 -18.85
N ARG A 312 10.96 6.99 -19.39
CA ARG A 312 11.10 6.20 -20.62
C ARG A 312 10.53 4.78 -20.51
N LYS A 313 10.24 4.32 -19.28
CA LYS A 313 9.71 2.98 -18.96
C LYS A 313 8.24 2.77 -19.37
N GLY A 314 7.54 3.82 -19.85
CA GLY A 314 6.20 3.74 -20.44
C GLY A 314 5.05 3.91 -19.43
N LEU A 315 3.81 4.15 -19.92
CA LEU A 315 2.61 4.65 -19.20
C LEU A 315 2.02 3.78 -18.05
N GLY A 316 2.75 2.81 -17.52
CA GLY A 316 2.29 1.94 -16.42
C GLY A 316 2.08 2.65 -15.09
N SER A 317 1.65 1.90 -14.07
CA SER A 317 1.45 2.37 -12.69
C SER A 317 2.69 3.05 -12.06
N GLU A 318 3.86 2.82 -12.64
CA GLU A 318 5.14 3.41 -12.24
C GLU A 318 5.48 4.76 -12.92
N SER A 319 4.77 5.18 -13.97
CA SER A 319 5.27 6.24 -14.85
C SER A 319 4.42 7.49 -15.07
N LEU A 320 3.09 7.45 -15.23
CA LEU A 320 2.37 8.65 -15.73
C LEU A 320 0.96 8.84 -15.15
N THR A 321 0.22 7.77 -14.88
CA THR A 321 -1.17 7.83 -14.40
C THR A 321 -1.29 8.36 -12.96
N LYS A 322 -0.28 8.13 -12.11
CA LYS A 322 -0.20 8.71 -10.75
C LYS A 322 0.55 10.05 -10.69
N GLN A 323 1.49 10.31 -11.61
CA GLN A 323 2.24 11.56 -11.60
C GLN A 323 1.39 12.78 -12.01
N LYS A 324 0.32 12.58 -12.79
CA LYS A 324 -0.68 13.64 -13.07
C LYS A 324 -1.31 14.27 -11.82
N TRP A 325 -1.39 13.54 -10.71
CA TRP A 325 -1.93 14.07 -9.44
C TRP A 325 -0.98 15.07 -8.77
N ILE A 326 0.33 14.94 -8.98
CA ILE A 326 1.36 15.79 -8.34
C ILE A 326 1.46 17.15 -9.05
N VAL A 327 1.24 17.19 -10.37
CA VAL A 327 1.29 18.44 -11.17
C VAL A 327 0.20 19.45 -10.79
N HIS A 328 -0.91 19.01 -10.16
CA HIS A 328 -1.96 19.92 -9.71
C HIS A 328 -1.56 20.82 -8.52
N ILE A 329 -0.49 20.47 -7.79
CA ILE A 329 0.00 21.26 -6.63
C ILE A 329 0.55 22.63 -7.09
N ARG A 330 1.04 22.75 -8.33
CA ARG A 330 1.63 24.00 -8.85
C ARG A 330 0.60 25.07 -9.25
N LYS A 331 -0.69 24.73 -9.38
CA LYS A 331 -1.72 25.69 -9.86
C LYS A 331 -2.37 26.53 -8.75
N GLY A 332 -1.91 26.43 -7.50
CA GLY A 332 -2.47 27.14 -6.36
C GLY A 332 -1.94 28.56 -6.08
N THR A 333 -1.01 29.09 -6.88
CA THR A 333 -0.42 30.42 -6.64
C THR A 333 -0.26 31.23 -7.92
N LYS A 334 -1.36 31.89 -8.34
CA LYS A 334 -1.28 33.19 -9.02
C LYS A 334 -2.43 34.06 -8.50
N PRO A 335 -2.16 35.17 -7.80
CA PRO A 335 -3.16 36.23 -7.68
C PRO A 335 -3.35 36.88 -9.05
N ALA A 336 -4.59 37.31 -9.30
CA ALA A 336 -4.99 38.09 -10.47
C ALA A 336 -4.25 39.44 -10.53
#